data_AF-A0A9D1FIZ6-F1
#
_entry.id   AF-A0A9D1FIZ6-F1
#
_cell.length_a   1.000
_cell.length_b   1.000
_cell.length_c   1.000
_cell.angle_alpha   90.00
_cell.angle_beta   90.00
_cell.angle_gamma   90.00
#
_symmetry.space_group_name_H-M   'P 1'
#
loop_
_entity.id
_entity.type
_entity.pdbx_description
1 polymer ?
#
loop_
_entity_poly.entity_id
_entity_poly.type
_entity_poly.pdbx_seq_one_letter_code
_entity_poly.pdbx_strand_id
1 'polypeptide(L)'
;MNVSPVNVSYKNYIYNKNHVANNTNITRQTTFRGNFPLEKLLNFSHKPVNIETITPEVYFIDMYGYGRNMQWAKQMTELAKNTSKLIRNKARFDDVLSNLCHETQKINNNNCYGILRYSPHGFDIMNIKQRRGIEYFNKFVDILNKHKTYYYNPKSNSEYPDATTCTISKLGTDLDAEIIIIDYGIFRDPMGTPLYGAISNLEFAKEEYEKLLQIKNPSLNQINKSCATIHWLIAQETPWKRGSDSIARLLTTSIYAAYNVKVFPPKTGISFDFEAFGSDLNEYIKKYPDLFTQRPYKIP
;
A
#
# COMPACT_ATOMS: atom_id res chain seq x y z
N MET A 1 -8.99 -32.62 -35.93
CA MET A 1 -8.39 -33.49 -34.89
C MET A 1 -7.80 -32.59 -33.84
N ASN A 2 -8.24 -32.78 -32.60
CA ASN A 2 -7.99 -31.94 -31.44
C ASN A 2 -6.51 -31.91 -31.06
N VAL A 3 -5.98 -30.72 -30.81
CA VAL A 3 -4.72 -30.51 -30.10
C VAL A 3 -5.10 -30.06 -28.69
N SER A 4 -4.91 -30.94 -27.71
CA SER A 4 -5.14 -30.65 -26.29
C SER A 4 -4.17 -29.56 -25.80
N PRO A 5 -4.61 -28.61 -24.96
CA PRO A 5 -3.70 -27.66 -24.33
C PRO A 5 -2.89 -28.33 -23.22
N VAL A 6 -1.59 -28.07 -23.24
CA VAL A 6 -0.61 -28.54 -22.25
C VAL A 6 -0.89 -27.87 -20.91
N ASN A 7 -1.22 -28.69 -19.91
CA ASN A 7 -1.25 -28.33 -18.50
C ASN A 7 0.13 -27.85 -18.04
N VAL A 8 0.35 -26.53 -17.94
CA VAL A 8 1.54 -25.99 -17.27
C VAL A 8 1.25 -25.94 -15.77
N SER A 9 1.43 -27.08 -15.11
CA SER A 9 1.42 -27.17 -13.64
C SER A 9 2.73 -26.67 -13.04
N TYR A 10 2.62 -25.95 -11.93
CA TYR A 10 3.67 -25.42 -11.06
C TYR A 10 4.74 -26.46 -10.65
N LYS A 11 5.74 -26.73 -11.50
CA LYS A 11 6.81 -27.69 -11.14
C LYS A 11 8.25 -27.36 -11.51
N ASN A 12 8.59 -26.16 -11.98
CA ASN A 12 9.96 -25.84 -12.39
C ASN A 12 10.59 -24.65 -11.64
N TYR A 13 10.55 -24.67 -10.31
CA TYR A 13 11.55 -23.99 -9.49
C TYR A 13 12.31 -25.02 -8.67
N ILE A 14 13.15 -25.81 -9.34
CA ILE A 14 14.21 -26.60 -8.69
C ILE A 14 15.54 -25.89 -8.95
N TYR A 15 16.12 -25.45 -7.85
CA TYR A 15 17.47 -24.91 -7.66
C TYR A 15 18.53 -25.56 -8.57
N ASN A 16 19.25 -24.75 -9.33
CA ASN A 16 20.55 -25.13 -9.86
C ASN A 16 21.63 -24.59 -8.91
N LYS A 17 22.04 -25.44 -7.97
CA LYS A 17 23.15 -25.19 -7.06
C LYS A 17 24.41 -25.65 -7.79
N ASN A 18 25.27 -24.72 -8.23
CA ASN A 18 26.73 -24.86 -8.38
C ASN A 18 27.30 -23.63 -9.11
N HIS A 19 27.96 -22.73 -8.36
CA HIS A 19 29.31 -22.22 -8.66
C HIS A 19 29.72 -21.11 -7.66
N VAL A 20 30.52 -21.54 -6.68
CA VAL A 20 31.82 -20.97 -6.23
C VAL A 20 31.99 -19.46 -5.95
N ALA A 21 32.40 -19.21 -4.69
CA ALA A 21 33.41 -18.26 -4.18
C ALA A 21 32.99 -16.96 -3.47
N ASN A 22 33.26 -17.01 -2.15
CA ASN A 22 34.03 -16.07 -1.33
C ASN A 22 33.54 -14.63 -1.05
N ASN A 23 33.38 -14.45 0.27
CA ASN A 23 33.76 -13.33 1.12
C ASN A 23 32.83 -12.12 1.31
N THR A 24 32.54 -11.92 2.61
CA THR A 24 32.30 -10.67 3.34
C THR A 24 31.06 -9.87 2.94
N ASN A 25 29.99 -9.96 3.74
CA ASN A 25 29.60 -8.90 4.70
C ASN A 25 28.12 -8.95 5.13
N ILE A 26 27.93 -8.83 6.45
CA ILE A 26 26.81 -8.18 7.16
C ILE A 26 25.41 -8.76 6.91
N THR A 27 25.08 -9.80 7.68
CA THR A 27 23.70 -10.20 7.96
C THR A 27 23.08 -9.21 8.95
N ARG A 28 22.45 -8.13 8.47
CA ARG A 28 21.49 -7.37 9.29
C ARG A 28 20.17 -8.14 9.32
N GLN A 29 20.00 -8.99 10.33
CA GLN A 29 18.69 -9.51 10.71
C GLN A 29 17.83 -8.35 11.23
N THR A 30 16.88 -7.85 10.44
CA THR A 30 15.76 -7.04 10.94
C THR A 30 14.66 -7.97 11.46
N THR A 31 14.80 -8.42 12.70
CA THR A 31 13.69 -9.02 13.44
C THR A 31 12.81 -7.91 14.00
N PHE A 32 11.65 -7.66 13.35
CA PHE A 32 10.56 -6.90 13.96
C PHE A 32 9.95 -7.75 15.10
N ARG A 33 10.59 -7.72 16.27
CA ARG A 33 10.01 -8.16 17.54
C ARG A 33 10.10 -7.00 18.52
N GLY A 34 9.07 -6.17 18.53
CA GLY A 34 8.92 -5.10 19.52
C GLY A 34 7.82 -5.45 20.52
N ASN A 35 8.18 -6.08 21.64
CA ASN A 35 7.45 -5.84 22.88
C ASN A 35 7.96 -4.50 23.41
N PHE A 36 7.12 -3.44 23.42
CA PHE A 36 7.50 -2.15 24.00
C PHE A 36 6.41 -1.57 24.91
N PRO A 37 6.77 -0.95 26.04
CA PRO A 37 5.82 -0.35 26.96
C PRO A 37 5.37 1.03 26.43
N LEU A 38 4.05 1.21 26.23
CA LEU A 38 3.42 2.44 25.72
C LEU A 38 3.63 3.69 26.61
N GLU A 39 4.07 3.52 27.85
CA GLU A 39 3.99 4.56 28.89
C GLU A 39 4.94 5.75 28.69
N LYS A 40 5.93 5.66 27.80
CA LYS A 40 6.90 6.75 27.56
C LYS A 40 6.50 7.79 26.50
N LEU A 41 5.34 7.66 25.85
CA LEU A 41 4.93 8.55 24.75
C LEU A 41 4.02 9.73 25.16
N LEU A 42 3.65 9.87 26.44
CA LEU A 42 2.53 10.74 26.85
C LEU A 42 2.88 12.18 27.28
N ASN A 43 4.14 12.63 27.21
CA ASN A 43 4.51 13.99 27.63
C ASN A 43 5.15 14.82 26.50
N PHE A 44 4.37 15.19 25.48
CA PHE A 44 4.82 16.14 24.46
C PHE A 44 3.86 17.33 24.31
N SER A 45 4.39 18.55 24.41
CA SER A 45 3.62 19.79 24.27
C SER A 45 2.86 19.82 22.94
N HIS A 46 1.54 19.89 23.01
CA HIS A 46 0.67 19.79 21.85
C HIS A 46 0.56 21.14 21.12
N LYS A 47 1.05 21.23 19.87
CA LYS A 47 0.34 22.08 18.91
C LYS A 47 -0.97 21.37 18.59
N PRO A 48 -2.15 22.00 18.78
CA PRO A 48 -3.42 21.34 18.54
C PRO A 48 -3.46 20.80 17.10
N VAL A 49 -3.93 19.55 16.95
CA VAL A 49 -4.34 19.04 15.64
C VAL A 49 -5.62 19.79 15.32
N ASN A 50 -5.66 20.55 14.22
CA ASN A 50 -6.93 21.13 13.80
C ASN A 50 -7.87 19.95 13.46
N ILE A 51 -8.91 19.77 14.28
CA ILE A 51 -9.84 18.64 14.23
C ILE A 51 -10.49 18.52 12.84
N GLU A 52 -10.49 19.60 12.05
CA GLU A 52 -11.08 19.71 10.71
C GLU A 52 -10.27 19.05 9.58
N THR A 53 -9.02 18.64 9.79
CA THR A 53 -8.19 18.10 8.69
C THR A 53 -8.56 16.66 8.28
N ILE A 54 -9.12 15.87 9.20
CA ILE A 54 -9.51 14.47 8.97
C ILE A 54 -10.88 14.21 9.60
N THR A 55 -11.83 13.75 8.79
CA THR A 55 -13.16 13.30 9.22
C THR A 55 -13.32 11.78 8.99
N PRO A 56 -14.24 11.09 9.68
CA PRO A 56 -14.45 9.65 9.50
C PRO A 56 -14.70 9.21 8.06
N GLU A 57 -15.36 10.04 7.27
CA GLU A 57 -15.77 9.73 5.90
C GLU A 57 -14.57 9.47 4.97
N VAL A 58 -13.37 9.97 5.30
CA VAL A 58 -12.17 9.80 4.46
C VAL A 58 -11.75 8.34 4.29
N TYR A 59 -12.27 7.44 5.13
CA TYR A 59 -12.01 6.00 5.11
C TYR A 59 -13.11 5.19 4.41
N PHE A 60 -14.19 5.81 3.95
CA PHE A 60 -15.21 5.12 3.17
C PHE A 60 -14.84 5.09 1.70
N ILE A 61 -14.73 3.89 1.15
CA ILE A 61 -14.57 3.64 -0.28
C ILE A 61 -15.93 3.26 -0.82
N ASP A 62 -16.43 4.05 -1.77
CA ASP A 62 -17.72 3.83 -2.40
C ASP A 62 -17.57 2.90 -3.60
N MET A 63 -17.33 1.63 -3.29
CA MET A 63 -17.18 0.51 -4.22
C MET A 63 -17.83 -0.75 -3.64
N TYR A 64 -18.13 -1.70 -4.51
CA TYR A 64 -18.73 -2.96 -4.15
C TYR A 64 -17.85 -3.73 -3.14
N GLY A 65 -18.49 -4.30 -2.11
CA GLY A 65 -17.83 -5.09 -1.08
C GLY A 65 -17.10 -4.28 0.00
N TYR A 66 -17.09 -2.95 -0.08
CA TYR A 66 -16.59 -2.08 0.98
C TYR A 66 -17.71 -1.70 1.96
N GLY A 67 -17.44 -1.82 3.25
CA GLY A 67 -18.38 -1.46 4.31
C GLY A 67 -18.31 0.01 4.72
N ARG A 68 -19.41 0.54 5.27
CA ARG A 68 -19.50 1.91 5.80
C ARG A 68 -19.72 1.93 7.32
N ASN A 69 -18.83 1.26 8.07
CA ASN A 69 -18.92 1.23 9.52
C ASN A 69 -18.41 2.55 10.13
N MET A 70 -19.34 3.38 10.61
CA MET A 70 -19.03 4.69 11.19
C MET A 70 -18.26 4.62 12.51
N GLN A 71 -18.51 3.62 13.35
CA GLN A 71 -17.77 3.45 14.59
C GLN A 71 -16.30 3.12 14.31
N TRP A 72 -16.06 2.18 13.39
CA TRP A 72 -14.72 1.86 12.90
C TRP A 72 -14.02 3.10 12.31
N ALA A 73 -14.72 3.86 11.46
CA ALA A 73 -14.15 5.06 10.85
C ALA A 73 -13.77 6.14 11.88
N LYS A 74 -14.55 6.30 12.95
CA LYS A 74 -14.20 7.17 14.09
C LYS A 74 -12.93 6.71 14.80
N GLN A 75 -12.76 5.40 15.03
CA GLN A 75 -11.54 4.86 15.64
C GLN A 75 -10.31 5.06 14.75
N MET A 76 -10.45 4.84 13.44
CA MET A 76 -9.38 5.09 12.46
C MET A 76 -9.00 6.57 12.40
N THR A 77 -10.00 7.47 12.47
CA THR A 77 -9.78 8.93 12.52
C THR A 77 -8.99 9.35 13.75
N GLU A 78 -9.35 8.81 14.92
CA GLU A 78 -8.64 9.10 16.17
C GLU A 78 -7.20 8.58 16.14
N LEU A 79 -7.00 7.38 15.60
CA LEU A 79 -5.66 6.83 15.37
C LEU A 79 -4.83 7.75 14.45
N ALA A 80 -5.39 8.22 13.33
CA ALA A 80 -4.68 9.11 12.43
C ALA A 80 -4.35 10.47 13.07
N LYS A 81 -5.26 11.02 13.89
CA LYS A 81 -5.00 12.25 14.66
C LYS A 81 -3.86 12.05 15.64
N ASN A 82 -3.82 10.95 16.37
CA ASN A 82 -2.75 10.66 17.32
C ASN A 82 -1.42 10.39 16.61
N THR A 83 -1.43 9.63 15.52
CA THR A 83 -0.24 9.42 14.69
C THR A 83 0.26 10.73 14.08
N SER A 84 -0.61 11.66 13.67
CA SER A 84 -0.18 12.97 13.17
C SER A 84 0.62 13.79 14.19
N LYS A 85 0.35 13.61 15.49
CA LYS A 85 1.13 14.24 16.58
C LYS A 85 2.53 13.62 16.65
N LEU A 86 2.64 12.31 16.50
CA LEU A 86 3.94 11.60 16.44
C LEU A 86 4.77 12.10 15.25
N ILE A 87 4.16 12.21 14.08
CA ILE A 87 4.83 12.69 12.85
C ILE A 87 5.29 14.16 13.02
N ARG A 88 4.46 15.04 13.59
CA ARG A 88 4.86 16.43 13.90
C ARG A 88 6.06 16.51 14.83
N ASN A 89 6.18 15.56 15.75
CA ASN A 89 7.31 15.43 16.67
C ASN A 89 8.48 14.66 16.05
N LYS A 90 8.48 14.45 14.73
CA LYS A 90 9.54 13.77 13.96
C LYS A 90 9.81 12.35 14.45
N ALA A 91 8.77 11.63 14.88
CA ALA A 91 8.89 10.21 15.17
C ALA A 91 9.42 9.44 13.94
N ARG A 92 10.22 8.40 14.20
CA ARG A 92 10.81 7.56 13.15
C ARG A 92 9.71 6.80 12.41
N PHE A 93 9.94 6.53 11.12
CA PHE A 93 9.01 5.77 10.30
C PHE A 93 8.65 4.42 10.93
N ASP A 94 9.65 3.69 11.42
CA ASP A 94 9.46 2.36 12.01
C ASP A 94 8.50 2.41 13.22
N ASP A 95 8.61 3.45 14.06
CA ASP A 95 7.77 3.64 15.24
C ASP A 95 6.33 4.01 14.84
N VAL A 96 6.20 4.91 13.87
CA VAL A 96 4.91 5.34 13.29
C VAL A 96 4.19 4.14 12.68
N LEU A 97 4.87 3.37 11.83
CA LEU A 97 4.28 2.26 11.10
C LEU A 97 3.92 1.11 12.03
N SER A 98 4.79 0.79 13.00
CA SER A 98 4.53 -0.23 14.02
C SER A 98 3.28 0.12 14.84
N ASN A 99 3.16 1.36 15.30
CA ASN A 99 1.97 1.83 16.01
C ASN A 99 0.70 1.72 15.16
N LEU A 100 0.75 2.14 13.89
CA LEU A 100 -0.39 2.02 12.98
C LEU A 100 -0.81 0.56 12.76
N CYS A 101 0.14 -0.36 12.58
CA CYS A 101 -0.16 -1.78 12.42
C CYS A 101 -0.83 -2.37 13.66
N HIS A 102 -0.26 -2.10 14.84
CA HIS A 102 -0.76 -2.59 16.13
C HIS A 102 -2.16 -2.07 16.46
N GLU A 103 -2.38 -0.76 16.34
CA GLU A 103 -3.68 -0.17 16.68
C GLU A 103 -4.74 -0.53 15.63
N THR A 104 -4.39 -0.64 14.35
CA THR A 104 -5.31 -1.17 13.32
C THR A 104 -5.69 -2.60 13.64
N GLN A 105 -4.75 -3.43 14.09
CA GLN A 105 -5.04 -4.80 14.50
C GLN A 105 -6.05 -4.85 15.65
N LYS A 106 -5.88 -4.02 16.69
CA LYS A 106 -6.82 -3.91 17.81
C LYS A 106 -8.22 -3.46 17.37
N ILE A 107 -8.30 -2.39 16.57
CA ILE A 107 -9.57 -1.85 16.05
C ILE A 107 -10.34 -2.93 15.27
N ASN A 108 -9.62 -3.84 14.61
CA ASN A 108 -10.20 -4.93 13.84
C ASN A 108 -10.22 -6.26 14.62
N ASN A 109 -10.36 -6.22 15.95
CA ASN A 109 -10.52 -7.38 16.85
C ASN A 109 -9.40 -8.42 16.74
N ASN A 110 -8.14 -7.98 16.62
CA ASN A 110 -6.96 -8.83 16.51
C ASN A 110 -6.98 -9.81 15.33
N ASN A 111 -7.73 -9.48 14.28
CA ASN A 111 -7.64 -10.16 12.99
C ASN A 111 -6.22 -10.05 12.39
N CYS A 112 -6.00 -10.68 11.23
CA CYS A 112 -4.71 -10.65 10.52
C CYS A 112 -4.28 -9.27 9.97
N TYR A 113 -4.86 -8.16 10.43
CA TYR A 113 -4.49 -6.80 10.05
C TYR A 113 -3.11 -6.45 10.58
N GLY A 114 -2.27 -5.79 9.78
CA GLY A 114 -0.93 -5.37 10.21
C GLY A 114 0.08 -6.51 10.44
N ILE A 115 -0.31 -7.77 10.22
CA ILE A 115 0.59 -8.92 10.25
C ILE A 115 1.23 -9.09 8.88
N LEU A 116 2.56 -9.12 8.81
CA LEU A 116 3.29 -9.33 7.56
C LEU A 116 2.89 -10.66 6.90
N ARG A 117 2.76 -10.62 5.57
CA ARG A 117 2.51 -11.82 4.77
C ARG A 117 3.84 -12.48 4.41
N TYR A 118 3.79 -13.80 4.31
CA TYR A 118 4.92 -14.60 3.81
C TYR A 118 4.60 -15.26 2.46
N SER A 119 3.32 -15.38 2.10
CA SER A 119 2.88 -15.96 0.83
C SER A 119 2.39 -14.87 -0.13
N PRO A 120 2.77 -14.92 -1.42
CA PRO A 120 2.43 -13.91 -2.42
C PRO A 120 1.00 -14.02 -2.97
N HIS A 121 0.05 -14.64 -2.26
CA HIS A 121 -1.32 -14.77 -2.77
C HIS A 121 -1.88 -13.41 -3.22
N GLY A 122 -2.13 -13.30 -4.52
CA GLY A 122 -2.66 -12.09 -5.13
C GLY A 122 -4.09 -11.77 -4.74
N PHE A 123 -4.71 -10.91 -5.53
CA PHE A 123 -6.14 -10.60 -5.45
C PHE A 123 -6.82 -10.86 -6.78
N ASP A 124 -7.93 -11.58 -6.74
CA ASP A 124 -8.70 -11.91 -7.92
C ASP A 124 -9.89 -10.96 -8.05
N ILE A 125 -9.99 -10.32 -9.22
CA ILE A 125 -11.18 -9.60 -9.66
C ILE A 125 -11.87 -10.47 -10.70
N MET A 126 -12.95 -11.11 -10.28
CA MET A 126 -13.81 -11.87 -11.17
C MET A 126 -14.77 -10.92 -11.90
N ASN A 127 -15.09 -11.17 -13.17
CA ASN A 127 -16.15 -10.46 -13.90
C ASN A 127 -17.56 -10.90 -13.45
N ILE A 128 -17.80 -10.86 -12.15
CA ILE A 128 -19.07 -11.22 -11.52
C ILE A 128 -19.60 -9.96 -10.87
N LYS A 129 -20.82 -9.57 -11.26
CA LYS A 129 -21.55 -8.48 -10.57
C LYS A 129 -21.53 -8.78 -9.08
N GLN A 130 -21.34 -7.76 -8.26
CA GLN A 130 -21.31 -7.91 -6.80
C GLN A 130 -20.05 -8.61 -6.24
N ARG A 131 -18.88 -8.40 -6.85
CA ARG A 131 -17.56 -8.73 -6.27
C ARG A 131 -16.73 -7.47 -6.04
N ARG A 132 -15.90 -7.48 -5.00
CA ARG A 132 -14.99 -6.37 -4.69
C ARG A 132 -14.02 -6.16 -5.85
N GLY A 133 -13.89 -4.91 -6.29
CA GLY A 133 -12.95 -4.52 -7.36
C GLY A 133 -13.53 -4.64 -8.78
N ILE A 134 -14.81 -5.03 -8.94
CA ILE A 134 -15.45 -5.15 -10.26
C ILE A 134 -15.40 -3.83 -11.05
N GLU A 135 -15.41 -2.68 -10.38
CA GLU A 135 -15.26 -1.35 -10.98
C GLU A 135 -13.93 -1.17 -11.72
N TYR A 136 -12.92 -1.99 -11.41
CA TYR A 136 -11.60 -1.98 -12.03
C TYR A 136 -11.40 -3.07 -13.07
N PHE A 137 -12.34 -4.01 -13.22
CA PHE A 137 -12.18 -5.12 -14.16
C PHE A 137 -11.89 -4.63 -15.59
N ASN A 138 -12.77 -3.80 -16.14
CA ASN A 138 -12.59 -3.25 -17.49
C ASN A 138 -11.37 -2.33 -17.58
N LYS A 139 -11.07 -1.55 -16.53
CA LYS A 139 -9.86 -0.70 -16.51
C LYS A 139 -8.58 -1.53 -16.67
N PHE A 140 -8.50 -2.67 -15.99
CA PHE A 140 -7.35 -3.56 -16.10
C PHE A 140 -7.31 -4.32 -17.43
N VAL A 141 -8.47 -4.74 -17.96
CA VAL A 141 -8.55 -5.28 -19.34
C VAL A 141 -8.06 -4.26 -20.36
N ASP A 142 -8.44 -2.99 -20.24
CA ASP A 142 -8.00 -1.93 -21.15
C ASP A 142 -6.48 -1.68 -21.07
N ILE A 143 -5.90 -1.75 -19.87
CA ILE A 143 -4.44 -1.69 -19.68
C ILE A 143 -3.77 -2.85 -20.44
N LEU A 144 -4.22 -4.08 -20.23
CA LEU A 144 -3.66 -5.26 -20.90
C LEU A 144 -3.78 -5.16 -22.43
N ASN A 145 -4.95 -4.74 -22.93
CA ASN A 145 -5.20 -4.53 -24.36
C ASN A 145 -4.29 -3.45 -24.96
N LYS A 146 -4.13 -2.31 -24.27
CA LYS A 146 -3.24 -1.21 -24.69
C LYS A 146 -1.79 -1.68 -24.81
N HIS A 147 -1.35 -2.54 -23.91
CA HIS A 147 0.00 -3.11 -23.91
C HIS A 147 0.14 -4.35 -24.79
N LYS A 148 -0.95 -4.83 -25.40
CA LYS A 148 -0.99 -6.04 -26.25
C LYS A 148 -0.36 -7.25 -25.55
N THR A 149 -0.70 -7.45 -24.28
CA THR A 149 -0.09 -8.44 -23.38
C THR A 149 -1.15 -9.09 -22.48
N TYR A 150 -0.84 -10.28 -21.97
CA TYR A 150 -1.66 -10.97 -20.96
C TYR A 150 -1.30 -10.58 -19.53
N TYR A 151 -0.19 -9.87 -19.34
CA TYR A 151 0.27 -9.36 -18.05
C TYR A 151 0.88 -7.96 -18.16
N TYR A 152 0.71 -7.16 -17.11
CA TYR A 152 1.25 -5.81 -16.99
C TYR A 152 1.89 -5.60 -15.62
N ASN A 153 3.11 -5.07 -15.63
CA ASN A 153 3.80 -4.61 -14.44
C ASN A 153 3.91 -3.09 -14.51
N PRO A 154 3.38 -2.35 -13.52
CA PRO A 154 3.68 -0.94 -13.36
C PRO A 154 5.19 -0.72 -13.26
N LYS A 155 5.64 0.43 -13.74
CA LYS A 155 7.03 0.86 -13.62
C LYS A 155 7.21 1.78 -12.43
N SER A 156 8.26 1.53 -11.66
CA SER A 156 8.83 2.50 -10.74
C SER A 156 9.48 3.67 -11.54
N ASN A 157 10.04 4.64 -10.83
CA ASN A 157 10.76 5.75 -11.45
C ASN A 157 12.24 5.72 -11.06
N SER A 158 13.03 6.67 -11.59
CA SER A 158 14.46 6.77 -11.33
C SER A 158 14.83 7.06 -9.88
N GLU A 159 13.88 7.51 -9.04
CA GLU A 159 14.11 7.75 -7.62
C GLU A 159 14.01 6.44 -6.80
N TYR A 160 13.25 5.46 -7.31
CA TYR A 160 13.02 4.16 -6.68
C TYR A 160 13.17 3.02 -7.70
N PRO A 161 14.32 2.90 -8.38
CA PRO A 161 14.47 1.95 -9.48
C PRO A 161 14.25 0.49 -9.05
N ASP A 162 14.58 0.17 -7.80
CA ASP A 162 14.51 -1.19 -7.24
C ASP A 162 13.19 -1.49 -6.49
N ALA A 163 12.20 -0.59 -6.56
CA ALA A 163 10.90 -0.85 -5.98
C ALA A 163 10.22 -2.04 -6.67
N THR A 164 9.78 -3.00 -5.86
CA THR A 164 9.00 -4.14 -6.34
C THR A 164 7.62 -3.68 -6.81
N THR A 165 7.12 -4.27 -7.89
CA THR A 165 5.80 -3.95 -8.47
C THR A 165 4.92 -5.18 -8.57
N CYS A 166 3.62 -4.97 -8.46
CA CYS A 166 2.65 -6.03 -8.70
C CYS A 166 2.62 -6.41 -10.19
N THR A 167 2.02 -7.56 -10.48
CA THR A 167 1.67 -7.99 -11.83
C THR A 167 0.15 -8.07 -11.93
N ILE A 168 -0.42 -7.37 -12.89
CA ILE A 168 -1.82 -7.57 -13.29
C ILE A 168 -1.81 -8.57 -14.43
N SER A 169 -2.58 -9.64 -14.36
CA SER A 169 -2.73 -10.60 -15.45
C SER A 169 -4.19 -10.97 -15.68
N LYS A 170 -4.50 -11.49 -16.88
CA LYS A 170 -5.83 -12.00 -17.22
C LYS A 170 -5.79 -13.52 -17.37
N LEU A 171 -6.70 -14.21 -16.68
CA LEU A 171 -6.96 -15.64 -16.81
C LEU A 171 -8.35 -15.88 -17.41
N GLY A 172 -8.45 -16.84 -18.32
CA GLY A 172 -9.70 -17.26 -18.98
C GLY A 172 -9.80 -16.81 -20.43
N THR A 173 -10.19 -17.72 -21.32
CA THR A 173 -10.45 -17.48 -22.76
C THR A 173 -11.94 -17.48 -23.12
N ASP A 174 -12.80 -17.92 -22.21
CA ASP A 174 -14.24 -18.07 -22.43
C ASP A 174 -15.02 -17.09 -21.54
N LEU A 175 -16.08 -16.52 -22.12
CA LEU A 175 -16.85 -15.35 -21.65
C LEU A 175 -17.45 -15.47 -20.24
N ASP A 176 -17.52 -16.67 -19.65
CA ASP A 176 -18.26 -16.92 -18.40
C ASP A 176 -17.41 -16.84 -17.12
N ALA A 177 -16.08 -16.73 -17.21
CA ALA A 177 -15.23 -16.57 -16.01
C ALA A 177 -13.90 -15.87 -16.29
N GLU A 178 -13.93 -14.72 -16.98
CA GLU A 178 -12.73 -13.88 -17.06
C GLU A 178 -12.34 -13.36 -15.67
N ILE A 179 -11.07 -13.55 -15.30
CA ILE A 179 -10.50 -13.14 -14.02
C ILE A 179 -9.31 -12.26 -14.28
N ILE A 180 -9.25 -11.11 -13.60
CA ILE A 180 -8.01 -10.35 -13.45
C ILE A 180 -7.34 -10.77 -12.14
N ILE A 181 -6.08 -11.18 -12.21
CA ILE A 181 -5.27 -11.53 -11.06
C ILE A 181 -4.28 -10.39 -10.82
N ILE A 182 -4.20 -9.93 -9.57
CA ILE A 182 -3.19 -8.97 -9.12
C ILE A 182 -2.22 -9.71 -8.22
N ASP A 183 -1.10 -10.16 -8.77
CA ASP A 183 -0.01 -10.76 -8.01
C ASP A 183 0.83 -9.64 -7.40
N TYR A 184 0.84 -9.54 -6.07
CA TYR A 184 1.58 -8.50 -5.37
C TYR A 184 3.10 -8.64 -5.57
N GLY A 185 3.82 -7.51 -5.46
CA GLY A 185 5.28 -7.48 -5.52
C GLY A 185 5.89 -8.41 -4.48
N ILE A 186 6.66 -9.41 -4.94
CA ILE A 186 7.23 -10.44 -4.07
C ILE A 186 8.59 -9.96 -3.56
N PHE A 187 8.72 -9.82 -2.24
CA PHE A 187 10.00 -9.54 -1.59
C PHE A 187 10.49 -10.67 -0.67
N ARG A 188 9.63 -11.65 -0.35
CA ARG A 188 9.95 -12.82 0.49
C ARG A 188 9.52 -14.13 -0.16
N ASP A 189 10.26 -15.20 0.12
CA ASP A 189 9.85 -16.56 -0.17
C ASP A 189 8.71 -17.03 0.78
N PRO A 190 8.06 -18.18 0.50
CA PRO A 190 6.99 -18.71 1.35
C PRO A 190 7.40 -19.00 2.80
N MET A 191 8.70 -19.12 3.10
CA MET A 191 9.24 -19.30 4.45
C MET A 191 9.52 -17.96 5.16
N GLY A 192 9.25 -16.84 4.49
CA GLY A 192 9.45 -15.50 5.00
C GLY A 192 10.88 -14.98 4.86
N THR A 193 11.75 -15.70 4.15
CA THR A 193 13.11 -15.25 3.83
C THR A 193 13.04 -14.18 2.74
N PRO A 194 13.67 -13.01 2.90
CA PRO A 194 13.80 -12.07 1.79
C PRO A 194 14.40 -12.77 0.56
N LEU A 195 13.83 -12.54 -0.61
CA LEU A 195 14.43 -13.00 -1.86
C LEU A 195 15.80 -12.31 -2.01
N TYR A 196 16.80 -13.03 -2.51
CA TYR A 196 18.16 -12.51 -2.61
C TYR A 196 18.18 -11.20 -3.42
N GLY A 197 18.66 -10.11 -2.79
CA GLY A 197 18.72 -8.78 -3.40
C GLY A 197 17.41 -7.99 -3.38
N ALA A 198 16.29 -8.55 -2.91
CA ALA A 198 15.02 -7.83 -2.82
C ALA A 198 14.97 -6.91 -1.59
N ILE A 199 14.64 -5.65 -1.82
CA ILE A 199 14.38 -4.64 -0.78
C ILE A 199 12.87 -4.48 -0.66
N SER A 200 12.36 -4.45 0.57
CA SER A 200 10.94 -4.14 0.80
C SER A 200 10.68 -2.69 0.43
N ASN A 201 9.60 -2.43 -0.28
CA ASN A 201 9.06 -1.11 -0.54
C ASN A 201 8.74 -0.34 0.75
N LEU A 202 8.66 -1.00 1.92
CA LEU A 202 8.60 -0.32 3.21
C LEU A 202 9.88 0.49 3.52
N GLU A 203 11.05 0.04 3.06
CA GLU A 203 12.30 0.82 3.19
C GLU A 203 12.29 2.03 2.26
N PHE A 204 11.78 1.89 1.03
CA PHE A 204 11.60 3.05 0.14
C PHE A 204 10.54 4.03 0.66
N ALA A 205 9.47 3.53 1.28
CA ALA A 205 8.46 4.36 1.90
C ALA A 205 9.02 5.12 3.11
N LYS A 206 9.92 4.48 3.88
CA LYS A 206 10.69 5.11 4.95
C LYS A 206 11.58 6.23 4.42
N GLU A 207 12.34 5.97 3.36
CA GLU A 207 13.19 6.98 2.73
C GLU A 207 12.36 8.20 2.30
N GLU A 208 11.21 8.01 1.65
CA GLU A 208 10.34 9.12 1.23
C GLU A 208 9.75 9.88 2.42
N TYR A 209 9.34 9.17 3.47
CA TYR A 209 8.85 9.78 4.71
C TYR A 209 9.93 10.64 5.38
N GLU A 210 11.15 10.12 5.49
CA GLU A 210 12.28 10.82 6.11
C GLU A 210 12.71 12.04 5.27
N LYS A 211 12.72 11.93 3.94
CA LYS A 211 12.93 13.07 3.02
C LYS A 211 11.92 14.17 3.29
N LEU A 212 10.62 13.85 3.39
CA LEU A 212 9.58 14.84 3.65
C LEU A 212 9.77 15.55 5.00
N LEU A 213 10.11 14.80 6.06
CA LEU A 213 10.34 15.36 7.40
C LEU A 213 11.52 16.35 7.47
N GLN A 214 12.49 16.21 6.58
CA GLN A 214 13.66 17.11 6.50
C GLN A 214 13.32 18.45 5.84
N ILE A 215 12.24 18.52 5.04
CA ILE A 215 11.84 19.75 4.37
C ILE A 215 11.17 20.68 5.39
N LYS A 216 11.75 21.86 5.60
CA LYS A 216 11.13 22.92 6.40
C LYS A 216 9.93 23.49 5.63
N ASN A 217 8.74 23.42 6.22
CA ASN A 217 7.49 23.95 5.65
C ASN A 217 7.22 23.45 4.21
N PRO A 218 7.12 22.13 3.98
CA PRO A 218 6.99 21.57 2.62
C PRO A 218 5.73 22.12 1.94
N SER A 219 5.82 22.42 0.65
CA SER A 219 4.66 22.82 -0.17
C SER A 219 3.60 21.72 -0.23
N LEU A 220 2.36 22.07 -0.58
CA LEU A 220 1.30 21.07 -0.79
C LEU A 220 1.70 20.04 -1.86
N ASN A 221 2.39 20.46 -2.92
CA ASN A 221 2.86 19.54 -3.97
C ASN A 221 3.90 18.54 -3.46
N GLN A 222 4.81 18.97 -2.58
CA GLN A 222 5.77 18.06 -1.95
C GLN A 222 5.07 17.05 -1.04
N ILE A 223 4.10 17.50 -0.24
CA ILE A 223 3.30 16.61 0.63
C ILE A 223 2.50 15.61 -0.22
N ASN A 224 1.81 16.08 -1.26
CA ASN A 224 1.05 15.23 -2.18
C ASN A 224 1.94 14.19 -2.88
N LYS A 225 3.13 14.61 -3.36
CA LYS A 225 4.11 13.71 -3.97
C LYS A 225 4.49 12.60 -3.00
N SER A 226 4.94 12.95 -1.80
CA SER A 226 5.39 11.96 -0.82
C SER A 226 4.27 11.03 -0.36
N CYS A 227 3.07 11.56 -0.11
CA CYS A 227 1.91 10.73 0.20
C CYS A 227 1.58 9.76 -0.95
N ALA A 228 1.62 10.21 -2.21
CA ALA A 228 1.36 9.36 -3.36
C ALA A 228 2.43 8.27 -3.52
N THR A 229 3.70 8.64 -3.40
CA THR A 229 4.84 7.71 -3.47
C THR A 229 4.75 6.64 -2.39
N ILE A 230 4.57 7.03 -1.12
CA ILE A 230 4.43 6.10 0.01
C ILE A 230 3.25 5.16 -0.20
N HIS A 231 2.10 5.67 -0.63
CA HIS A 231 0.93 4.84 -0.89
C HIS A 231 1.22 3.83 -1.99
N TRP A 232 1.75 4.29 -3.13
CA TRP A 232 2.06 3.43 -4.26
C TRP A 232 3.02 2.31 -3.87
N LEU A 233 4.13 2.64 -3.18
CA LEU A 233 5.12 1.68 -2.70
C LEU A 233 4.48 0.58 -1.84
N ILE A 234 3.63 0.97 -0.88
CA ILE A 234 2.93 0.02 0.00
C ILE A 234 1.90 -0.80 -0.78
N ALA A 235 1.17 -0.20 -1.70
CA ALA A 235 0.18 -0.91 -2.52
C ALA A 235 0.88 -1.98 -3.38
N GLN A 236 1.92 -1.61 -4.12
CA GLN A 236 2.65 -2.52 -5.02
C GLN A 236 3.12 -3.80 -4.31
N GLU A 237 3.62 -3.71 -3.07
CA GLU A 237 4.07 -4.87 -2.29
C GLU A 237 2.92 -5.55 -1.52
N THR A 238 1.90 -4.79 -1.09
CA THR A 238 0.83 -5.25 -0.20
C THR A 238 1.37 -6.12 0.96
N PRO A 239 2.24 -5.55 1.83
CA PRO A 239 3.12 -6.34 2.70
C PRO A 239 2.39 -7.10 3.80
N TRP A 240 1.17 -6.70 4.16
CA TRP A 240 0.40 -7.35 5.22
C TRP A 240 -0.61 -8.37 4.68
N LYS A 241 -0.92 -9.38 5.51
CA LYS A 241 -1.95 -10.38 5.23
C LYS A 241 -3.33 -9.74 5.01
N ARG A 242 -3.62 -8.68 5.76
CA ARG A 242 -4.83 -7.87 5.62
C ARG A 242 -4.57 -6.42 5.99
N GLY A 243 -5.30 -5.50 5.37
CA GLY A 243 -5.32 -4.09 5.75
C GLY A 243 -4.23 -3.22 5.16
N SER A 244 -3.51 -3.65 4.12
CA SER A 244 -2.43 -2.85 3.51
C SER A 244 -2.91 -1.49 3.02
N ASP A 245 -4.01 -1.43 2.27
CA ASP A 245 -4.63 -0.16 1.87
C ASP A 245 -5.07 0.66 3.09
N SER A 246 -5.70 0.05 4.11
CA SER A 246 -6.12 0.76 5.32
C SER A 246 -4.95 1.38 6.09
N ILE A 247 -3.83 0.66 6.20
CA ILE A 247 -2.61 1.15 6.88
C ILE A 247 -1.93 2.23 6.04
N ALA A 248 -1.85 2.06 4.71
CA ALA A 248 -1.33 3.10 3.80
C ALA A 248 -2.18 4.39 3.87
N ARG A 249 -3.50 4.26 3.89
CA ARG A 249 -4.45 5.36 4.06
C ARG A 249 -4.28 6.02 5.43
N LEU A 250 -4.16 5.27 6.52
CA LEU A 250 -3.88 5.83 7.84
C LEU A 250 -2.56 6.62 7.86
N LEU A 251 -1.49 6.06 7.30
CA LEU A 251 -0.19 6.73 7.24
C LEU A 251 -0.27 8.04 6.46
N THR A 252 -0.80 7.99 5.23
CA THR A 252 -0.88 9.18 4.37
C THR A 252 -1.83 10.24 4.92
N THR A 253 -2.98 9.86 5.48
CA THR A 253 -3.89 10.81 6.17
C THR A 253 -3.25 11.42 7.41
N SER A 254 -2.48 10.64 8.18
CA SER A 254 -1.72 11.16 9.32
C SER A 254 -0.65 12.16 8.90
N ILE A 255 0.06 11.91 7.78
CA ILE A 255 1.03 12.84 7.19
C ILE A 255 0.32 14.14 6.79
N TYR A 256 -0.79 14.05 6.05
CA TYR A 256 -1.57 15.23 5.68
C TYR A 256 -1.96 16.08 6.90
N ALA A 257 -2.51 15.45 7.95
CA ALA A 257 -2.86 16.16 9.18
C ALA A 257 -1.65 16.69 9.96
N ALA A 258 -0.48 16.06 9.87
CA ALA A 258 0.73 16.57 10.49
C ALA A 258 1.16 17.92 9.88
N TYR A 259 0.85 18.12 8.60
CA TYR A 259 1.13 19.35 7.85
C TYR A 259 -0.10 20.25 7.65
N ASN A 260 -1.16 20.08 8.45
CA ASN A 260 -2.41 20.85 8.37
C ASN A 260 -3.06 20.85 6.98
N VAL A 261 -2.98 19.73 6.26
CA VAL A 261 -3.68 19.53 4.99
C VAL A 261 -5.01 18.84 5.25
N LYS A 262 -6.09 19.46 4.76
CA LYS A 262 -7.42 18.84 4.76
C LYS A 262 -7.53 17.86 3.61
N VAL A 263 -8.04 16.67 3.92
CA VAL A 263 -8.25 15.58 2.96
C VAL A 263 -9.71 15.13 2.95
N PHE A 264 -10.09 14.45 1.88
CA PHE A 264 -11.47 14.07 1.60
C PHE A 264 -11.60 12.56 1.35
N PRO A 265 -12.82 12.02 1.27
CA PRO A 265 -13.04 10.66 0.80
C PRO A 265 -12.54 10.47 -0.64
N PRO A 266 -12.23 9.23 -1.07
CA PRO A 266 -12.09 8.92 -2.49
C PRO A 266 -13.39 9.20 -3.26
N LYS A 267 -13.27 9.49 -4.55
CA LYS A 267 -14.41 9.55 -5.47
C LYS A 267 -15.14 8.20 -5.54
N THR A 268 -16.42 8.21 -5.88
CA THR A 268 -17.20 6.99 -6.14
C THR A 268 -16.51 6.12 -7.20
N GLY A 269 -16.42 4.82 -6.94
CA GLY A 269 -15.76 3.85 -7.82
C GLY A 269 -14.23 3.90 -7.79
N ILE A 270 -13.62 4.68 -6.89
CA ILE A 270 -12.15 4.83 -6.79
C ILE A 270 -11.61 4.19 -5.51
N SER A 271 -10.59 3.35 -5.67
CA SER A 271 -9.74 2.86 -4.57
C SER A 271 -8.29 3.22 -4.85
N PHE A 272 -7.57 3.70 -3.84
CA PHE A 272 -6.20 4.18 -4.02
C PHE A 272 -5.21 3.05 -4.34
N ASP A 273 -5.39 1.85 -3.77
CA ASP A 273 -4.61 0.66 -4.09
C ASP A 273 -4.88 0.15 -5.52
N PHE A 274 -6.13 0.04 -5.95
CA PHE A 274 -6.47 -0.33 -7.33
C PHE A 274 -5.98 0.69 -8.36
N GLU A 275 -6.04 1.99 -8.06
CA GLU A 275 -5.42 3.02 -8.90
C GLU A 275 -3.89 2.91 -8.94
N ALA A 276 -3.25 2.41 -7.88
CA ALA A 276 -1.81 2.19 -7.84
C ALA A 276 -1.41 0.94 -8.64
N PHE A 277 -2.14 -0.17 -8.49
CA PHE A 277 -1.86 -1.42 -9.20
C PHE A 277 -1.83 -1.23 -10.72
N GLY A 278 -2.67 -0.35 -11.26
CA GLY A 278 -2.78 -0.11 -12.70
C GLY A 278 -1.92 1.04 -13.25
N SER A 279 -0.97 1.61 -12.48
CA SER A 279 -0.28 2.82 -12.92
C SER A 279 1.18 2.87 -12.50
N ASP A 280 2.01 3.37 -13.43
CA ASP A 280 3.41 3.70 -13.15
C ASP A 280 3.49 4.77 -12.06
N LEU A 281 4.58 4.76 -11.28
CA LEU A 281 4.73 5.65 -10.12
C LEU A 281 4.54 7.14 -10.46
N ASN A 282 5.13 7.60 -11.57
CA ASN A 282 5.00 9.00 -12.00
C ASN A 282 3.57 9.37 -12.39
N GLU A 283 2.84 8.45 -13.03
CA GLU A 283 1.43 8.65 -13.37
C GLU A 283 0.57 8.69 -12.09
N TYR A 284 0.83 7.78 -11.15
CA TYR A 284 0.14 7.73 -9.87
C TYR A 284 0.33 9.02 -9.06
N ILE A 285 1.58 9.50 -8.93
CA ILE A 285 1.90 10.79 -8.28
C ILE A 285 1.09 11.94 -8.90
N LYS A 286 1.02 11.98 -10.24
CA LYS A 286 0.31 13.03 -10.96
C LYS A 286 -1.20 13.01 -10.68
N LYS A 287 -1.84 11.84 -10.68
CA LYS A 287 -3.29 11.70 -10.50
C LYS A 287 -3.74 11.64 -9.04
N TYR A 288 -2.84 11.36 -8.09
CA TYR A 288 -3.18 11.11 -6.68
C TYR A 288 -4.07 12.19 -6.03
N PRO A 289 -3.79 13.50 -6.18
CA PRO A 289 -4.63 14.55 -5.59
C PRO A 289 -6.05 14.58 -6.19
N ASP A 290 -6.24 14.04 -7.39
CA ASP A 290 -7.49 14.03 -8.13
C ASP A 290 -8.33 12.78 -7.87
N LEU A 291 -7.82 11.82 -7.09
CA LEU A 291 -8.58 10.63 -6.65
C LEU A 291 -9.58 10.94 -5.53
N PHE A 292 -9.35 12.04 -4.81
CA PHE A 292 -10.21 12.54 -3.74
C PHE A 292 -11.47 13.23 -4.31
N THR A 293 -12.59 13.21 -3.58
CA THR A 293 -13.82 13.94 -3.98
C THR A 293 -13.58 15.44 -4.15
N GLN A 294 -12.65 15.99 -3.36
CA GLN A 294 -12.09 17.32 -3.52
C GLN A 294 -10.56 17.24 -3.36
N ARG A 295 -9.82 18.02 -4.14
CA ARG A 295 -8.36 18.06 -4.03
C ARG A 295 -7.95 18.48 -2.61
N PRO A 296 -6.96 17.80 -1.98
CA PRO A 296 -6.42 18.22 -0.69
C PRO A 296 -5.94 19.67 -0.73
N TYR A 297 -6.09 20.40 0.38
CA TYR A 297 -5.60 21.77 0.50
C TYR A 297 -5.05 22.06 1.90
N LYS A 298 -4.10 22.98 1.99
CA LYS A 298 -3.58 23.45 3.27
C LYS A 298 -4.58 24.37 3.96
N ILE A 299 -4.85 24.10 5.23
CA ILE A 299 -5.54 25.04 6.10
C ILE A 299 -4.53 26.13 6.49
N PRO A 300 -4.88 27.42 6.35
CA PRO A 300 -4.05 28.54 6.81
C PRO A 300 -3.65 28.43 8.28
#